data_AF-A0A2G2X850-F1
#
_entry.id   AF-A0A2G2X850-F1
#
_cell.length_a   1.000
_cell.length_b   1.000
_cell.length_c   1.000
_cell.angle_alpha   90.00
_cell.angle_beta   90.00
_cell.angle_gamma   90.00
#
_symmetry.space_group_name_H-M   'P 1'
#
loop_
_entity.id
_entity.type
_entity.pdbx_description
1 polymer ?
#
loop_
_entity_poly.entity_id
_entity_poly.type
_entity_poly.pdbx_seq_one_letter_code
_entity_poly.pdbx_strand_id
1 'polypeptide(L)'
;MSSPGRAGGVGVLHRIVRRKLGEAVDRRDHSTVLRFIRLYPPLALEEEGLQVYMAYLKNVIAMRSCIEYEQLVEMMSDHRGNGQNEVNFVSCLTNLFKDIVLVIEENDESLRSLCGEDGIVYAICEQQEECDSRGSTIIKKYMEYRKLTKVTLEINSYKSDLLSVGVEGPDPREIEVYLEEILSLTQLGEDYTGYMISKIRGLSSVDPELGPRATKAFRSGNFSKVVQDITGYYVILEGYFMVENVRKAIKIDELVFDSLTTSMVDDVFYVLQSCFRRFISTSNINSVIAVLSNAVSLLGGEYNEALQQKIREPNPGAKLFTGGVAVQKTGMEIATALNNMDVSGEYALKLRHEIEEQCAEVSPRFMYRSARIISMLV
;
A
#
# COMPACT_ATOMS: atom_id res chain seq x y z
N MET A 1 36.11 52.37 25.66
CA MET A 1 35.86 53.02 24.35
C MET A 1 35.42 51.93 23.38
N SER A 2 34.10 51.73 23.25
CA SER A 2 33.52 50.77 22.29
C SER A 2 33.25 51.52 20.99
N SER A 3 33.91 51.12 19.90
CA SER A 3 33.77 51.75 18.59
C SER A 3 32.33 51.66 18.05
N PRO A 4 31.65 52.79 17.76
CA PRO A 4 30.31 52.80 17.17
C PRO A 4 30.25 52.36 15.70
N GLY A 5 31.39 52.09 15.04
CA GLY A 5 31.47 51.68 13.63
C GLY A 5 31.20 50.19 13.35
N ARG A 6 31.23 49.30 14.36
CA ARG A 6 31.06 47.85 14.14
C ARG A 6 29.60 47.44 13.87
N ALA A 7 28.63 48.12 14.47
CA ALA A 7 27.20 47.81 14.31
C ALA A 7 26.67 48.15 12.90
N GLY A 8 27.19 49.20 12.28
CA GLY A 8 26.79 49.61 10.92
C GLY A 8 27.28 48.66 9.81
N GLY A 9 28.50 48.12 9.94
CA GLY A 9 29.09 47.21 8.95
C GLY A 9 28.42 45.82 8.91
N VAL A 10 28.06 45.29 10.07
CA VAL A 10 27.39 43.98 10.19
C VAL A 10 26.01 44.01 9.52
N GLY A 11 25.22 45.07 9.74
CA GLY A 11 23.92 45.24 9.09
C GLY A 11 23.99 45.37 7.56
N VAL A 12 25.06 45.96 7.03
CA VAL A 12 25.30 46.05 5.58
C VAL A 12 25.66 44.67 5.00
N LEU A 13 26.53 43.91 5.69
CA LEU A 13 26.92 42.57 5.26
C LEU A 13 25.71 41.62 5.21
N HIS A 14 24.87 41.60 6.26
CA HIS A 14 23.66 40.78 6.28
C HIS A 14 22.74 41.09 5.09
N ARG A 15 22.56 42.38 4.77
CA ARG A 15 21.74 42.81 3.63
C ARG A 15 22.32 42.35 2.29
N ILE A 16 23.63 42.40 2.12
CA ILE A 16 24.30 41.95 0.89
C ILE A 16 24.15 40.44 0.73
N VAL A 17 24.38 39.65 1.79
CA VAL A 17 24.27 38.19 1.76
C VAL A 17 22.84 37.76 1.44
N ARG A 18 21.83 38.32 2.12
CA ARG A 18 20.41 38.03 1.86
C ARG A 18 20.02 38.32 0.41
N ARG A 19 20.37 39.52 -0.09
CA ARG A 19 20.08 39.90 -1.48
C ARG A 19 20.74 38.98 -2.48
N LYS A 20 22.01 38.64 -2.26
CA LYS A 20 22.77 37.77 -3.17
C LYS A 20 22.29 36.32 -3.14
N LEU A 21 21.85 35.84 -1.98
CA LEU A 21 21.16 34.55 -1.86
C LEU A 21 19.85 34.56 -2.64
N GLY A 22 19.01 35.60 -2.49
CA GLY A 22 17.78 35.75 -3.26
C GLY A 22 18.02 35.72 -4.77
N GLU A 23 18.99 36.48 -5.26
CA GLU A 23 19.40 36.46 -6.68
C GLU A 23 19.84 35.06 -7.15
N ALA A 24 20.48 34.27 -6.29
CA ALA A 24 20.91 32.90 -6.61
C ALA A 24 19.75 31.89 -6.61
N VAL A 25 18.82 32.04 -5.67
CA VAL A 25 17.57 31.26 -5.58
C VAL A 25 16.71 31.49 -6.83
N ASP A 26 16.53 32.75 -7.23
CA ASP A 26 15.76 33.12 -8.43
C ASP A 26 16.36 32.50 -9.71
N ARG A 27 17.70 32.45 -9.78
CA ARG A 27 18.44 31.83 -10.89
C ARG A 27 18.54 30.30 -10.77
N ARG A 28 18.10 29.72 -9.65
CA ARG A 28 18.21 28.29 -9.32
C ARG A 28 19.64 27.75 -9.37
N ASP A 29 20.62 28.60 -9.10
CA ASP A 29 22.02 28.20 -9.05
C ASP A 29 22.34 27.53 -7.70
N HIS A 30 22.17 26.21 -7.64
CA HIS A 30 22.38 25.41 -6.43
C HIS A 30 23.77 25.64 -5.82
N SER A 31 24.80 25.73 -6.66
CA SER A 31 26.19 25.91 -6.20
C SER A 31 26.38 27.25 -5.49
N THR A 32 25.79 28.32 -6.03
CA THR A 32 25.86 29.66 -5.45
C THR A 32 24.96 29.77 -4.22
N VAL A 33 23.77 29.15 -4.24
CA VAL A 33 22.87 29.08 -3.07
C VAL A 33 23.61 28.43 -1.90
N LEU A 34 24.18 27.24 -2.09
CA LEU A 34 24.92 26.51 -1.06
C LEU A 34 26.08 27.34 -0.51
N ARG A 35 26.82 28.04 -1.38
CA ARG A 35 27.91 28.91 -0.98
C ARG A 35 27.44 30.04 -0.05
N PHE A 36 26.31 30.67 -0.35
CA PHE A 36 25.76 31.73 0.51
C PHE A 36 25.14 31.18 1.79
N ILE A 37 24.48 30.03 1.76
CA ILE A 37 23.92 29.37 2.95
C ILE A 37 25.01 29.04 3.97
N ARG A 38 26.19 28.59 3.52
CA ARG A 38 27.36 28.36 4.40
C ARG A 38 27.86 29.61 5.14
N LEU A 39 27.43 30.81 4.74
CA LEU A 39 27.75 32.06 5.43
C LEU A 39 26.75 32.41 6.54
N TYR A 40 25.61 31.74 6.66
CA TYR A 40 24.60 32.06 7.68
C TYR A 40 25.03 31.68 9.11
N PRO A 41 25.65 30.51 9.37
CA PRO A 41 26.14 30.17 10.71
C PRO A 41 27.12 31.20 11.32
N PRO A 42 28.20 31.63 10.62
CA PRO A 42 29.09 32.65 11.20
C PRO A 42 28.45 34.03 11.36
N LEU A 43 27.26 34.26 10.78
CA LEU A 43 26.49 35.49 10.93
C LEU A 43 25.41 35.41 12.04
N ALA A 44 25.29 34.28 12.73
CA ALA A 44 24.23 34.00 13.71
C ALA A 44 22.82 34.17 13.11
N LEU A 45 22.62 33.68 11.88
CA LEU A 45 21.37 33.71 11.13
C LEU A 45 20.89 32.29 10.76
N GLU A 46 21.28 31.29 11.52
CA GLU A 46 21.07 29.86 11.24
C GLU A 46 19.60 29.52 10.90
N GLU A 47 18.66 29.97 11.73
CA GLU A 47 17.22 29.71 11.54
C GLU A 47 16.68 30.33 10.25
N GLU A 48 17.08 31.56 9.93
CA GLU A 48 16.70 32.24 8.69
C GLU A 48 17.31 31.50 7.48
N GLY A 49 18.57 31.09 7.59
CA GLY A 49 19.27 30.33 6.55
C GLY A 49 18.58 28.99 6.27
N LEU A 50 18.18 28.28 7.32
CA LEU A 50 17.43 27.02 7.21
C LEU A 50 16.09 27.22 6.50
N GLN A 51 15.31 28.24 6.88
CA GLN A 51 14.02 28.52 6.25
C GLN A 51 14.16 28.83 4.75
N VAL A 52 15.09 29.73 4.39
CA VAL A 52 15.32 30.09 2.99
C VAL A 52 15.84 28.90 2.19
N TYR A 53 16.74 28.11 2.77
CA TYR A 53 17.30 26.94 2.07
C TYR A 53 16.26 25.86 1.85
N MET A 54 15.46 25.54 2.86
CA MET A 54 14.40 24.56 2.74
C MET A 54 13.31 25.00 1.76
N ALA A 55 12.93 26.28 1.75
CA ALA A 55 12.01 26.81 0.76
C ALA A 55 12.56 26.66 -0.68
N TYR A 56 13.86 26.88 -0.89
CA TYR A 56 14.49 26.64 -2.18
C TYR A 56 14.46 25.15 -2.57
N LEU A 57 14.86 24.24 -1.67
CA LEU A 57 14.87 22.79 -1.94
C LEU A 57 13.46 22.24 -2.21
N LYS A 58 12.46 22.67 -1.44
CA LYS A 58 11.04 22.33 -1.66
C LYS A 58 10.56 22.76 -3.05
N ASN A 59 10.91 23.98 -3.49
CA ASN A 59 10.58 24.45 -4.83
C ASN A 59 11.27 23.64 -5.95
N VAL A 60 12.48 23.14 -5.72
CA VAL A 60 13.18 22.27 -6.68
C VAL A 60 12.42 20.95 -6.85
N ILE A 61 12.04 20.29 -5.75
CA ILE A 61 11.25 19.04 -5.79
C ILE A 61 9.88 19.29 -6.40
N ALA A 62 9.19 20.35 -5.97
CA ALA A 62 7.86 20.69 -6.48
C ALA A 62 7.85 20.88 -8.01
N MET A 63 8.89 21.51 -8.57
CA MET A 63 9.02 21.67 -10.02
C MET A 63 9.26 20.35 -10.74
N ARG A 64 10.18 19.51 -10.24
CA ARG A 64 10.46 18.19 -10.85
C ARG A 64 9.24 17.29 -10.82
N SER A 65 8.59 17.20 -9.65
CA SER A 65 7.36 16.44 -9.48
C SER A 65 6.23 16.95 -10.39
N CYS A 66 6.13 18.26 -10.61
CA CYS A 66 5.14 18.83 -11.55
C CYS A 66 5.38 18.35 -12.97
N ILE A 67 6.63 18.39 -13.45
CA ILE A 67 6.99 17.94 -14.80
C ILE A 67 6.69 16.45 -14.98
N GLU A 68 7.09 15.62 -14.02
CA GLU A 68 6.83 14.18 -14.08
C GLU A 68 5.33 13.86 -14.05
N TYR A 69 4.56 14.59 -13.24
CA TYR A 69 3.12 14.43 -13.18
C TYR A 69 2.44 14.89 -14.48
N GLU A 70 2.89 15.99 -15.09
CA GLU A 70 2.39 16.46 -16.38
C GLU A 70 2.66 15.42 -17.48
N GLN A 71 3.87 14.86 -17.53
CA GLN A 71 4.20 13.78 -18.47
C GLN A 71 3.33 12.54 -18.25
N LEU A 72 3.11 12.15 -16.99
CA LEU A 72 2.18 11.06 -16.64
C LEU A 72 0.78 11.35 -17.18
N VAL A 73 0.30 12.58 -17.01
CA VAL A 73 -1.04 12.99 -17.46
C VAL A 73 -1.16 13.01 -18.98
N GLU A 74 -0.14 13.50 -19.68
CA GLU A 74 -0.08 13.51 -21.15
C GLU A 74 -0.15 12.08 -21.71
N MET A 75 0.59 11.13 -21.12
CA MET A 75 0.56 9.72 -21.51
C MET A 75 -0.83 9.08 -21.37
N MET A 76 -1.69 9.58 -20.47
CA MET A 76 -3.07 9.09 -20.37
C MET A 76 -3.95 9.48 -21.57
N SER A 77 -3.61 10.57 -22.25
CA SER A 77 -4.38 11.11 -23.38
C SER A 77 -3.96 10.54 -24.74
N ASP A 78 -2.73 10.01 -24.83
CA ASP A 78 -2.21 9.42 -26.05
C ASP A 78 -2.69 7.96 -26.22
N HIS A 79 -3.80 7.79 -26.92
CA HIS A 79 -4.35 6.46 -27.30
C HIS A 79 -3.52 5.70 -28.36
N ARG A 80 -2.31 6.15 -28.71
CA ARG A 80 -1.44 5.57 -29.75
C ARG A 80 -0.40 4.62 -29.14
N GLY A 81 -0.87 3.56 -28.48
CA GLY A 81 -0.02 2.57 -27.84
C GLY A 81 0.82 1.77 -28.84
N ASN A 82 2.09 2.16 -29.03
CA ASN A 82 3.15 1.17 -29.10
C ASN A 82 3.43 0.79 -27.64
N GLY A 83 3.35 -0.50 -27.28
CA GLY A 83 3.35 -1.02 -25.90
C GLY A 83 4.61 -0.78 -25.04
N GLN A 84 5.29 0.36 -25.21
CA GLN A 84 6.48 0.78 -24.45
C GLN A 84 6.22 1.95 -23.48
N ASN A 85 5.13 2.72 -23.63
CA ASN A 85 4.78 3.83 -22.73
C ASN A 85 3.43 3.58 -22.04
N GLU A 86 3.40 2.64 -21.09
CA GLU A 86 2.24 2.44 -20.22
C GLU A 86 2.26 3.47 -19.07
N VAL A 87 1.08 3.98 -18.71
CA VAL A 87 0.93 4.95 -17.61
C VAL A 87 1.34 4.29 -16.30
N ASN A 88 2.44 4.74 -15.70
CA ASN A 88 3.02 4.10 -14.52
C ASN A 88 3.02 5.03 -13.30
N PHE A 89 1.95 4.94 -12.50
CA PHE A 89 1.81 5.70 -11.25
C PHE A 89 2.84 5.30 -10.19
N VAL A 90 3.26 4.03 -10.17
CA VAL A 90 4.29 3.53 -9.22
C VAL A 90 5.62 4.21 -9.47
N SER A 91 6.04 4.35 -10.73
CA SER A 91 7.26 5.04 -11.12
C SER A 91 7.23 6.52 -10.74
N CYS A 92 6.12 7.22 -11.04
CA CYS A 92 5.95 8.63 -10.68
C CYS A 92 6.03 8.85 -9.15
N LEU A 93 5.36 8.00 -8.36
CA LEU A 93 5.45 8.07 -6.90
C LEU A 93 6.85 7.71 -6.39
N THR A 94 7.53 6.74 -7.03
CA THR A 94 8.89 6.33 -6.68
C THR A 94 9.87 7.47 -6.85
N ASN A 95 9.78 8.20 -7.96
CA ASN A 95 10.67 9.33 -8.25
C ASN A 95 10.44 10.47 -7.27
N LEU A 96 9.19 10.78 -6.90
CA LEU A 96 8.88 11.76 -5.85
C LEU A 96 9.57 11.39 -4.53
N PHE A 97 9.45 10.14 -4.08
CA PHE A 97 10.08 9.70 -2.85
C PHE A 97 11.60 9.71 -2.93
N LYS A 98 12.17 9.29 -4.07
CA LYS A 98 13.62 9.38 -4.30
C LYS A 98 14.11 10.81 -4.24
N ASP A 99 13.46 11.75 -4.92
CA ASP A 99 13.81 13.17 -4.91
C ASP A 99 13.77 13.73 -3.48
N ILE A 100 12.73 13.41 -2.70
CA ILE A 100 12.62 13.82 -1.30
C ILE A 100 13.76 13.22 -0.45
N VAL A 101 14.00 11.92 -0.54
CA VAL A 101 15.05 11.23 0.22
C VAL A 101 16.42 11.81 -0.12
N LEU A 102 16.74 11.94 -1.40
CA LEU A 102 18.01 12.47 -1.89
C LEU A 102 18.23 13.90 -1.44
N VAL A 103 17.19 14.75 -1.47
CA VAL A 103 17.31 16.12 -0.97
C VAL A 103 17.67 16.15 0.51
N ILE A 104 17.16 15.24 1.33
CA ILE A 104 17.55 15.17 2.75
C ILE A 104 18.98 14.61 2.90
N GLU A 105 19.35 13.59 2.13
CA GLU A 105 20.67 12.95 2.22
C GLU A 105 21.81 13.84 1.71
N GLU A 106 21.68 14.42 0.52
CA GLU A 106 22.73 15.24 -0.11
C GLU A 106 22.96 16.56 0.65
N ASN A 107 21.99 17.00 1.45
CA ASN A 107 22.04 18.27 2.16
C ASN A 107 22.26 18.12 3.67
N ASP A 108 22.46 16.89 4.18
CA ASP A 108 22.59 16.58 5.61
C ASP A 108 23.65 17.45 6.31
N GLU A 109 24.85 17.56 5.74
CA GLU A 109 25.93 18.39 6.29
C GLU A 109 25.54 19.87 6.41
N SER A 110 24.85 20.40 5.38
CA SER A 110 24.43 21.80 5.34
C SER A 110 23.33 22.07 6.37
N LEU A 111 22.38 21.15 6.50
CA LEU A 111 21.30 21.23 7.50
C LEU A 111 21.87 21.19 8.93
N ARG A 112 22.83 20.30 9.18
CA ARG A 112 23.56 20.24 10.47
C ARG A 112 24.33 21.51 10.76
N SER A 113 24.96 22.10 9.74
CA SER A 113 25.72 23.34 9.91
C SER A 113 24.86 24.54 10.31
N LEU A 114 23.56 24.51 9.95
CA LEU A 114 22.60 25.54 10.30
C LEU A 114 22.03 25.28 11.69
N CYS A 115 21.22 24.24 11.88
CA CYS A 115 20.48 24.03 13.13
C CYS A 115 20.71 22.65 13.74
N GLY A 116 21.89 22.05 13.53
CA GLY A 116 22.20 20.73 14.06
C GLY A 116 21.21 19.66 13.56
N GLU A 117 20.90 18.69 14.41
CA GLU A 117 19.96 17.61 14.05
C GLU A 117 18.50 18.06 14.02
N ASP A 118 18.14 19.12 14.76
CA ASP A 118 16.82 19.74 14.68
C ASP A 118 16.56 20.29 13.28
N GLY A 119 17.59 20.81 12.61
CA GLY A 119 17.53 21.24 11.22
C GLY A 119 17.18 20.11 10.25
N ILE A 120 17.63 18.88 10.52
CA ILE A 120 17.29 17.69 9.73
C ILE A 120 15.83 17.32 9.95
N VAL A 121 15.36 17.29 11.20
CA VAL A 121 13.96 16.97 11.49
C VAL A 121 13.02 18.02 10.88
N TYR A 122 13.38 19.29 10.96
CA TYR A 122 12.67 20.37 10.28
C TYR A 122 12.61 20.14 8.77
N ALA A 123 13.75 19.80 8.14
CA ALA A 123 13.79 19.52 6.71
C ALA A 123 12.90 18.34 6.32
N ILE A 124 12.92 17.25 7.09
CA ILE A 124 12.06 16.09 6.87
C ILE A 124 10.57 16.48 6.99
N CYS A 125 10.20 17.31 7.96
CA CYS A 125 8.82 17.80 8.09
C CYS A 125 8.40 18.65 6.89
N GLU A 126 9.24 19.59 6.46
CA GLU A 126 8.98 20.44 5.29
C GLU A 126 8.81 19.63 4.01
N GLN A 127 9.63 18.60 3.81
CA GLN A 127 9.50 17.72 2.65
C GLN A 127 8.31 16.78 2.76
N GLN A 128 7.92 16.39 3.97
CA GLN A 128 6.71 15.60 4.17
C GLN A 128 5.45 16.38 3.77
N GLU A 129 5.43 17.71 3.90
CA GLU A 129 4.33 18.52 3.36
C GLU A 129 4.25 18.46 1.83
N GLU A 130 5.40 18.40 1.14
CA GLU A 130 5.42 18.23 -0.32
C GLU A 130 4.91 16.84 -0.72
N CYS A 131 5.30 15.79 0.01
CA CYS A 131 4.71 14.46 -0.13
C CYS A 131 3.19 14.46 0.09
N ASP A 132 2.72 15.14 1.15
CA ASP A 132 1.31 15.28 1.47
C ASP A 132 0.51 15.96 0.37
N SER A 133 1.13 16.86 -0.39
CA SER A 133 0.50 17.52 -1.54
C SER A 133 0.58 16.67 -2.81
N ARG A 134 1.81 16.36 -3.25
CA ARG A 134 2.08 15.70 -4.54
C ARG A 134 1.77 14.21 -4.53
N GLY A 135 2.23 13.49 -3.52
CA GLY A 135 1.95 12.05 -3.37
C GLY A 135 0.45 11.79 -3.29
N SER A 136 -0.28 12.62 -2.55
CA SER A 136 -1.75 12.54 -2.48
C SER A 136 -2.41 12.78 -3.84
N THR A 137 -1.89 13.72 -4.63
CA THR A 137 -2.41 14.02 -5.96
C THR A 137 -2.20 12.85 -6.91
N ILE A 138 -1.01 12.23 -6.87
CA ILE A 138 -0.69 11.04 -7.68
C ILE A 138 -1.64 9.88 -7.37
N ILE A 139 -1.82 9.54 -6.08
CA ILE A 139 -2.71 8.44 -5.69
C ILE A 139 -4.18 8.75 -6.02
N LYS A 140 -4.65 9.97 -5.77
CA LYS A 140 -6.01 10.38 -6.19
C LYS A 140 -6.18 10.24 -7.70
N LYS A 141 -5.18 10.63 -8.48
CA LYS A 141 -5.25 10.53 -9.93
C LYS A 141 -5.28 9.09 -10.41
N TYR A 142 -4.54 8.20 -9.75
CA TYR A 142 -4.63 6.76 -10.00
C TYR A 142 -6.06 6.23 -9.74
N MET A 143 -6.67 6.58 -8.61
CA MET A 143 -8.03 6.15 -8.27
C MET A 143 -9.06 6.62 -9.30
N GLU A 144 -8.91 7.85 -9.81
CA GLU A 144 -9.73 8.39 -10.90
C GLU A 144 -9.48 7.65 -12.23
N TYR A 145 -8.21 7.42 -12.58
CA TYR A 145 -7.81 6.78 -13.83
C TYR A 145 -8.34 5.35 -13.93
N ARG A 146 -8.20 4.55 -12.86
CA ARG A 146 -8.76 3.20 -12.76
C ARG A 146 -10.25 3.18 -12.41
N LYS A 147 -10.85 4.34 -12.15
CA LYS A 147 -12.28 4.50 -11.80
C LYS A 147 -12.71 3.58 -10.65
N LEU A 148 -11.88 3.47 -9.61
CA LEU A 148 -12.09 2.50 -8.51
C LEU A 148 -13.44 2.65 -7.82
N THR A 149 -13.95 3.88 -7.70
CA THR A 149 -15.29 4.15 -7.17
C THR A 149 -16.38 3.49 -8.01
N LYS A 150 -16.28 3.55 -9.34
CA LYS A 150 -17.24 2.90 -10.23
C LYS A 150 -17.16 1.37 -10.10
N VAL A 151 -15.94 0.82 -10.13
CA VAL A 151 -15.72 -0.64 -10.00
C VAL A 151 -16.29 -1.17 -8.68
N THR A 152 -16.04 -0.48 -7.56
CA THR A 152 -16.58 -0.90 -6.25
C THR A 152 -18.09 -0.74 -6.13
N LEU A 153 -18.70 0.26 -6.78
CA LEU A 153 -20.16 0.36 -6.87
C LEU A 153 -20.76 -0.82 -7.66
N GLU A 154 -20.14 -1.19 -8.78
CA GLU A 154 -20.56 -2.35 -9.59
C GLU A 154 -20.45 -3.66 -8.78
N ILE A 155 -19.35 -3.87 -8.06
CA ILE A 155 -19.16 -5.02 -7.15
C ILE A 155 -20.25 -5.07 -6.08
N ASN A 156 -20.57 -3.92 -5.46
CA ASN A 156 -21.57 -3.88 -4.40
C ASN A 156 -22.99 -4.12 -4.92
N SER A 157 -23.32 -3.60 -6.12
CA SER A 157 -24.59 -3.90 -6.79
C SER A 157 -24.68 -5.40 -7.11
N TYR A 158 -23.62 -5.97 -7.69
CA TYR A 158 -23.55 -7.39 -8.00
C TYR A 158 -23.78 -8.26 -6.75
N LYS A 159 -23.16 -7.91 -5.61
CA LYS A 159 -23.37 -8.62 -4.33
C LYS A 159 -24.83 -8.55 -3.84
N SER A 160 -25.50 -7.42 -4.03
CA SER A 160 -26.91 -7.25 -3.65
C SER A 160 -27.86 -8.05 -4.58
N ASP A 161 -27.48 -8.17 -5.84
CA ASP A 161 -28.31 -8.75 -6.90
C ASP A 161 -28.01 -10.24 -7.17
N LEU A 162 -27.27 -10.92 -6.29
CA LEU A 162 -26.90 -12.35 -6.41
C LEU A 162 -28.09 -13.32 -6.57
N LEU A 163 -29.31 -12.86 -6.26
CA LEU A 163 -30.56 -13.62 -6.45
C LEU A 163 -31.15 -13.47 -7.85
N SER A 164 -30.62 -12.57 -8.68
CA SER A 164 -31.07 -12.31 -10.04
C SER A 164 -30.22 -13.08 -11.06
N VAL A 165 -30.89 -13.92 -11.85
CA VAL A 165 -30.22 -14.77 -12.84
C VAL A 165 -29.72 -13.90 -14.00
N GLY A 166 -28.40 -13.91 -14.25
CA GLY A 166 -27.78 -13.32 -15.44
C GLY A 166 -27.00 -12.02 -15.25
N VAL A 167 -26.77 -11.56 -14.01
CA VAL A 167 -25.84 -10.45 -13.76
C VAL A 167 -24.43 -11.01 -13.66
N GLU A 168 -23.55 -10.57 -14.56
CA GLU A 168 -22.12 -10.92 -14.54
C GLU A 168 -21.36 -9.76 -13.90
N GLY A 169 -20.57 -10.04 -12.86
CA GLY A 169 -19.75 -9.04 -12.18
C GLY A 169 -18.51 -8.65 -12.99
N PRO A 170 -17.70 -7.68 -12.52
CA PRO A 170 -16.43 -7.33 -13.15
C PRO A 170 -15.48 -8.54 -13.31
N ASP A 171 -14.69 -8.59 -14.39
CA ASP A 171 -13.75 -9.70 -14.63
C ASP A 171 -12.70 -9.76 -13.48
N PRO A 172 -12.61 -10.87 -12.74
CA PRO A 172 -11.61 -11.03 -11.68
C PRO A 172 -10.16 -10.82 -12.12
N ARG A 173 -9.83 -11.03 -13.40
CA ARG A 173 -8.49 -10.79 -13.95
C ARG A 173 -8.14 -9.31 -14.01
N GLU A 174 -9.11 -8.47 -14.37
CA GLU A 174 -8.93 -7.01 -14.36
C GLU A 174 -8.80 -6.50 -12.92
N ILE A 175 -9.58 -7.07 -11.99
CA ILE A 175 -9.48 -6.74 -10.56
C ILE A 175 -8.10 -7.10 -10.02
N GLU A 176 -7.52 -8.24 -10.41
CA GLU A 176 -6.17 -8.64 -10.00
C GLU A 176 -5.11 -7.62 -10.39
N VAL A 177 -5.18 -7.07 -11.62
CA VAL A 177 -4.27 -6.00 -12.04
C VAL A 177 -4.36 -4.79 -11.11
N TYR A 178 -5.57 -4.38 -10.73
CA TYR A 178 -5.77 -3.27 -9.79
C TYR A 178 -5.26 -3.58 -8.39
N LEU A 179 -5.37 -4.84 -7.94
CA LEU A 179 -4.83 -5.27 -6.65
C LEU A 179 -3.31 -5.13 -6.62
N GLU A 180 -2.60 -5.61 -7.64
CA GLU A 180 -1.14 -5.53 -7.74
C GLU A 180 -0.62 -4.09 -7.81
N GLU A 181 -1.32 -3.22 -8.54
CA GLU A 181 -1.00 -1.80 -8.62
C GLU A 181 -1.20 -1.08 -7.28
N ILE A 182 -2.34 -1.31 -6.61
CA ILE A 182 -2.60 -0.73 -5.29
C ILE A 182 -1.58 -1.23 -4.27
N LEU A 183 -1.23 -2.51 -4.33
CA LEU A 183 -0.23 -3.10 -3.44
C LEU A 183 1.13 -2.42 -3.62
N SER A 184 1.56 -2.25 -4.87
CA SER A 184 2.81 -1.57 -5.20
C SER A 184 2.83 -0.12 -4.70
N LEU A 185 1.73 0.63 -4.87
CA LEU A 185 1.62 2.01 -4.41
C LEU A 185 1.62 2.12 -2.88
N THR A 186 0.90 1.22 -2.20
CA THR A 186 0.79 1.22 -0.73
C THR A 186 2.10 0.80 -0.06
N GLN A 187 2.74 -0.26 -0.53
CA GLN A 187 4.04 -0.71 -0.03
C GLN A 187 5.11 0.37 -0.21
N LEU A 188 5.15 1.02 -1.37
CA LEU A 188 6.09 2.10 -1.64
C LEU A 188 5.90 3.29 -0.66
N GLY A 189 4.65 3.63 -0.33
CA GLY A 189 4.33 4.66 0.66
C GLY A 189 4.77 4.30 2.08
N GLU A 190 4.65 3.02 2.44
CA GLU A 190 5.09 2.50 3.74
C GLU A 190 6.62 2.41 3.84
N ASP A 191 7.31 1.99 2.77
CA ASP A 191 8.77 1.97 2.71
C ASP A 191 9.35 3.38 2.89
N TYR A 192 8.80 4.37 2.18
CA TYR A 192 9.17 5.78 2.33
C TYR A 192 8.93 6.27 3.77
N THR A 193 7.75 6.01 4.32
CA THR A 193 7.39 6.42 5.68
C THR A 193 8.29 5.76 6.72
N GLY A 194 8.57 4.46 6.57
CA GLY A 194 9.45 3.68 7.42
C GLY A 194 10.88 4.19 7.39
N TYR A 195 11.42 4.46 6.20
CA TYR A 195 12.75 5.04 6.03
C TYR A 195 12.87 6.40 6.71
N MET A 196 11.92 7.32 6.49
CA MET A 196 11.97 8.66 7.09
C MET A 196 11.84 8.63 8.61
N ILE A 197 10.92 7.83 9.15
CA ILE A 197 10.79 7.64 10.60
C ILE A 197 12.05 7.02 11.18
N SER A 198 12.67 6.05 10.49
CA SER A 198 13.94 5.45 10.90
C SER A 198 15.05 6.50 10.95
N LYS A 199 15.13 7.37 9.94
CA LYS A 199 16.09 8.48 9.90
C LYS A 199 15.91 9.44 11.08
N ILE A 200 14.67 9.85 11.39
CA ILE A 200 14.37 10.68 12.57
C ILE A 200 14.83 9.99 13.87
N ARG A 201 14.55 8.69 14.02
CA ARG A 201 14.94 7.91 15.21
C ARG A 201 16.44 7.70 15.35
N GLY A 202 17.18 7.77 14.25
CA GLY A 202 18.65 7.68 14.25
C GLY A 202 19.36 8.94 14.72
N LEU A 203 18.65 10.06 14.87
CA LEU A 203 19.20 11.32 15.37
C LEU A 203 19.24 11.30 16.91
N SER A 204 20.35 11.75 17.50
CA SER A 204 20.68 11.62 18.93
C SER A 204 20.60 12.93 19.73
N SER A 205 20.68 14.08 19.06
CA SER A 205 20.77 15.43 19.61
C SER A 205 19.61 16.29 19.10
N VAL A 206 18.40 15.74 19.13
CA VAL A 206 17.17 16.42 18.70
C VAL A 206 16.34 16.81 19.92
N ASP A 207 15.62 17.92 19.84
CA ASP A 207 14.57 18.27 20.81
C ASP A 207 13.59 17.08 20.99
N PRO A 208 13.37 16.60 22.23
CA PRO A 208 12.48 15.49 22.53
C PRO A 208 11.06 15.57 21.93
N GLU A 209 10.54 16.77 21.67
CA GLU A 209 9.21 17.00 21.11
C GLU A 209 9.17 16.92 19.57
N LEU A 210 10.29 17.21 18.89
CA LEU A 210 10.35 17.26 17.43
C LEU A 210 10.20 15.88 16.79
N GLY A 211 10.88 14.86 17.31
CA GLY A 211 10.81 13.50 16.79
C GLY A 211 9.38 12.90 16.79
N PRO A 212 8.66 12.92 17.94
CA PRO A 212 7.27 12.49 18.03
C PRO A 212 6.33 13.32 17.14
N ARG A 213 6.51 14.64 17.09
CA ARG A 213 5.71 15.52 16.22
C ARG A 213 5.89 15.19 14.75
N ALA A 214 7.14 15.02 14.29
CA ALA A 214 7.45 14.62 12.93
C ALA A 214 6.85 13.26 12.60
N THR A 215 7.05 12.26 13.47
CA THR A 215 6.47 10.91 13.30
C THR A 215 4.93 10.95 13.21
N LYS A 216 4.29 11.83 13.98
CA LYS A 216 2.84 12.04 13.91
C LYS A 216 2.41 12.67 12.58
N ALA A 217 3.19 13.58 12.02
CA ALA A 217 2.91 14.19 10.72
C ALA A 217 2.85 13.12 9.62
N PHE A 218 3.79 12.17 9.57
CA PHE A 218 3.72 11.05 8.62
C PHE A 218 2.45 10.20 8.76
N ARG A 219 2.00 9.93 9.99
CA ARG A 219 0.87 9.04 10.26
C ARG A 219 -0.51 9.68 10.13
N SER A 220 -0.57 11.01 10.16
CA SER A 220 -1.83 11.76 10.16
C SER A 220 -1.93 12.82 9.06
N GLY A 221 -0.87 12.91 8.25
CA GLY A 221 -0.78 13.76 7.07
C GLY A 221 -1.76 13.37 5.98
N ASN A 222 -1.88 14.25 4.99
CA ASN A 222 -2.82 14.07 3.88
C ASN A 222 -2.47 12.83 3.04
N PHE A 223 -1.18 12.56 2.82
CA PHE A 223 -0.75 11.38 2.07
C PHE A 223 -1.23 10.09 2.75
N SER A 224 -1.03 9.97 4.06
CA SER A 224 -1.47 8.80 4.83
C SER A 224 -2.98 8.59 4.75
N LYS A 225 -3.79 9.67 4.77
CA LYS A 225 -5.25 9.57 4.61
C LYS A 225 -5.63 9.03 3.23
N VAL A 226 -5.00 9.52 2.17
CA VAL A 226 -5.25 9.05 0.80
C VAL A 226 -4.80 7.60 0.61
N VAL A 227 -3.69 7.20 1.24
CA VAL A 227 -3.25 5.80 1.30
C VAL A 227 -4.29 4.93 2.02
N GLN A 228 -4.91 5.42 3.09
CA GLN A 228 -6.01 4.70 3.74
C GLN A 228 -7.25 4.60 2.84
N ASP A 229 -7.58 5.65 2.07
CA ASP A 229 -8.70 5.64 1.14
C ASP A 229 -8.52 4.60 0.02
N ILE A 230 -7.36 4.58 -0.65
CA ILE A 230 -7.05 3.56 -1.69
C ILE A 230 -7.03 2.15 -1.11
N THR A 231 -6.57 2.00 0.14
CA THR A 231 -6.61 0.73 0.87
C THR A 231 -8.05 0.28 1.16
N GLY A 232 -8.98 1.21 1.38
CA GLY A 232 -10.41 0.91 1.50
C GLY A 232 -10.98 0.27 0.22
N TYR A 233 -10.59 0.78 -0.96
CA TYR A 233 -10.93 0.15 -2.24
C TYR A 233 -10.30 -1.25 -2.35
N TYR A 234 -9.02 -1.39 -2.01
CA TYR A 234 -8.32 -2.69 -2.02
C TYR A 234 -9.09 -3.77 -1.26
N VAL A 235 -9.56 -3.50 -0.05
CA VAL A 235 -10.30 -4.49 0.77
C VAL A 235 -11.57 -4.98 0.06
N ILE A 236 -12.29 -4.09 -0.64
CA ILE A 236 -13.50 -4.44 -1.39
C ILE A 236 -13.13 -5.31 -2.61
N LEU A 237 -12.11 -4.90 -3.35
CA LEU A 237 -11.62 -5.60 -4.54
C LEU A 237 -11.09 -6.99 -4.20
N GLU A 238 -10.25 -7.11 -3.17
CA GLU A 238 -9.65 -8.38 -2.74
C GLU A 238 -10.73 -9.35 -2.24
N GLY A 239 -11.71 -8.83 -1.47
CA GLY A 239 -12.84 -9.64 -1.03
C GLY A 239 -13.71 -10.15 -2.20
N TYR A 240 -13.93 -9.33 -3.23
CA TYR A 240 -14.63 -9.77 -4.45
C TYR A 240 -13.82 -10.79 -5.24
N PHE A 241 -12.55 -10.50 -5.51
CA PHE A 241 -11.63 -11.41 -6.21
C PHE A 241 -11.59 -12.78 -5.55
N MET A 242 -11.48 -12.82 -4.22
CA MET A 242 -11.43 -14.06 -3.46
C MET A 242 -12.71 -14.89 -3.63
N VAL A 243 -13.88 -14.28 -3.44
CA VAL A 243 -15.17 -14.97 -3.56
C VAL A 243 -15.38 -15.51 -4.96
N GLU A 244 -15.15 -14.71 -6.01
CA GLU A 244 -15.38 -15.14 -7.38
C GLU A 244 -14.44 -16.26 -7.83
N ASN A 245 -13.16 -16.20 -7.45
CA ASN A 245 -12.22 -17.27 -7.77
C ASN A 245 -12.54 -18.57 -7.01
N VAL A 246 -13.01 -18.50 -5.76
CA VAL A 246 -13.48 -19.67 -5.03
C VAL A 246 -14.74 -20.26 -5.65
N ARG A 247 -15.73 -19.44 -6.03
CA ARG A 247 -16.92 -19.90 -6.75
C ARG A 247 -16.57 -20.59 -8.07
N LYS A 248 -15.61 -20.02 -8.80
CA LYS A 248 -15.10 -20.62 -10.03
C LYS A 248 -14.42 -21.95 -9.78
N ALA A 249 -13.57 -22.06 -8.77
CA ALA A 249 -12.90 -23.31 -8.36
C ALA A 249 -13.93 -24.40 -8.01
N ILE A 250 -14.98 -24.06 -7.26
CA ILE A 250 -16.07 -24.99 -6.95
C ILE A 250 -16.81 -25.44 -8.22
N LYS A 251 -17.02 -24.54 -9.19
CA LYS A 251 -17.76 -24.82 -10.43
C LYS A 251 -17.01 -25.72 -11.40
N ILE A 252 -15.69 -25.56 -11.50
CA ILE A 252 -14.83 -26.34 -12.41
C ILE A 252 -14.30 -27.62 -11.75
N ASP A 253 -14.78 -27.95 -10.55
CA ASP A 253 -14.28 -29.07 -9.76
C ASP A 253 -14.23 -30.38 -10.54
N GLU A 254 -13.06 -31.01 -10.53
CA GLU A 254 -12.80 -32.26 -11.23
C GLU A 254 -12.23 -33.31 -10.27
N LEU A 255 -12.60 -34.57 -10.49
CA LEU A 255 -11.98 -35.70 -9.78
C LEU A 255 -10.54 -35.87 -10.29
N VAL A 256 -9.57 -35.72 -9.39
CA VAL A 256 -8.15 -35.85 -9.74
C VAL A 256 -7.82 -37.34 -9.92
N PHE A 257 -7.18 -37.68 -11.04
CA PHE A 257 -6.79 -39.06 -11.34
C PHE A 257 -5.84 -39.59 -10.25
N ASP A 258 -6.15 -40.77 -9.71
CA ASP A 258 -5.40 -41.44 -8.64
C ASP A 258 -5.38 -40.67 -7.29
N SER A 259 -6.25 -39.67 -7.12
CA SER A 259 -6.47 -38.98 -5.85
C SER A 259 -7.75 -39.44 -5.14
N LEU A 260 -7.74 -39.31 -3.82
CA LEU A 260 -8.90 -39.50 -2.96
C LEU A 260 -9.75 -38.23 -2.78
N THR A 261 -9.29 -37.11 -3.34
CA THR A 261 -9.92 -35.78 -3.31
C THR A 261 -10.22 -35.25 -4.72
N THR A 262 -10.93 -34.13 -4.79
CA THR A 262 -11.14 -33.37 -6.03
C THR A 262 -10.26 -32.13 -6.08
N SER A 263 -10.10 -31.53 -7.27
CA SER A 263 -9.25 -30.35 -7.47
C SER A 263 -9.71 -29.13 -6.67
N MET A 264 -11.02 -29.05 -6.36
CA MET A 264 -11.62 -27.95 -5.60
C MET A 264 -10.91 -27.66 -4.28
N VAL A 265 -10.41 -28.67 -3.56
CA VAL A 265 -9.72 -28.43 -2.28
C VAL A 265 -8.42 -27.67 -2.53
N ASP A 266 -7.56 -28.16 -3.42
CA ASP A 266 -6.29 -27.51 -3.73
C ASP A 266 -6.51 -26.11 -4.34
N ASP A 267 -7.46 -25.98 -5.28
CA ASP A 267 -7.75 -24.72 -5.97
C ASP A 267 -8.27 -23.63 -5.03
N VAL A 268 -9.20 -23.97 -4.12
CA VAL A 268 -9.74 -23.00 -3.14
C VAL A 268 -8.66 -22.53 -2.18
N PHE A 269 -7.86 -23.45 -1.63
CA PHE A 269 -6.81 -23.07 -0.69
C PHE A 269 -5.64 -22.35 -1.37
N TYR A 270 -5.35 -22.63 -2.64
CA TYR A 270 -4.41 -21.85 -3.43
C TYR A 270 -4.87 -20.39 -3.59
N VAL A 271 -6.15 -20.16 -3.91
CA VAL A 271 -6.71 -18.80 -4.00
C VAL A 271 -6.59 -18.08 -2.66
N LEU A 272 -6.99 -18.72 -1.56
CA LEU A 272 -6.92 -18.12 -0.22
C LEU A 272 -5.47 -17.78 0.18
N GLN A 273 -4.52 -18.67 -0.10
CA GLN A 273 -3.10 -18.45 0.17
C GLN A 273 -2.53 -17.29 -0.67
N SER A 274 -2.92 -17.20 -1.94
CA SER A 274 -2.53 -16.08 -2.82
C SER A 274 -3.04 -14.74 -2.29
N CYS A 275 -4.33 -14.64 -1.98
CA CYS A 275 -4.92 -13.44 -1.39
C CYS A 275 -4.23 -13.07 -0.07
N PHE A 276 -3.96 -14.07 0.77
CA PHE A 276 -3.28 -13.88 2.06
C PHE A 276 -1.91 -13.22 1.94
N ARG A 277 -1.06 -13.76 1.06
CA ARG A 277 0.29 -13.21 0.84
C ARG A 277 0.24 -11.77 0.36
N ARG A 278 -0.72 -11.42 -0.50
CA ARG A 278 -0.89 -10.04 -0.98
C ARG A 278 -1.34 -9.09 0.14
N PHE A 279 -2.37 -9.42 0.90
CA PHE A 279 -2.91 -8.43 1.83
C PHE A 279 -2.00 -8.14 3.02
N ILE A 280 -1.11 -9.06 3.41
CA ILE A 280 -0.06 -8.77 4.40
C ILE A 280 0.88 -7.67 3.91
N SER A 281 1.22 -7.69 2.62
CA SER A 281 2.06 -6.67 1.99
C SER A 281 1.41 -5.29 1.91
N THR A 282 0.12 -5.13 2.24
CA THR A 282 -0.49 -3.79 2.38
C THR A 282 0.02 -3.02 3.61
N SER A 283 0.69 -3.70 4.56
CA SER A 283 1.18 -3.13 5.82
C SER A 283 0.13 -2.40 6.67
N ASN A 284 -1.17 -2.62 6.37
CA ASN A 284 -2.29 -2.04 7.11
C ASN A 284 -3.08 -3.12 7.86
N ILE A 285 -2.97 -3.09 9.18
CA ILE A 285 -3.59 -4.06 10.08
C ILE A 285 -5.11 -4.17 9.95
N ASN A 286 -5.79 -3.06 9.65
CA ASN A 286 -7.25 -3.07 9.53
C ASN A 286 -7.67 -3.78 8.24
N SER A 287 -6.90 -3.62 7.17
CA SER A 287 -7.11 -4.28 5.87
C SER A 287 -6.87 -5.77 5.98
N VAL A 288 -5.77 -6.17 6.61
CA VAL A 288 -5.46 -7.57 6.95
C VAL A 288 -6.62 -8.21 7.70
N ILE A 289 -7.10 -7.55 8.76
CA ILE A 289 -8.24 -8.02 9.56
C ILE A 289 -9.52 -8.16 8.72
N ALA A 290 -9.82 -7.17 7.87
CA ALA A 290 -11.01 -7.18 7.05
C ALA A 290 -11.00 -8.30 6.00
N VAL A 291 -9.88 -8.46 5.28
CA VAL A 291 -9.76 -9.50 4.25
C VAL A 291 -9.70 -10.89 4.89
N LEU A 292 -9.02 -11.06 6.02
CA LEU A 292 -9.03 -12.31 6.76
C LEU A 292 -10.44 -12.68 7.26
N SER A 293 -11.21 -11.69 7.72
CA SER A 293 -12.62 -11.92 8.11
C SER A 293 -13.47 -12.38 6.93
N ASN A 294 -13.23 -11.83 5.73
CA ASN A 294 -13.89 -12.28 4.50
C ASN A 294 -13.53 -13.72 4.17
N ALA A 295 -12.26 -14.11 4.30
CA ALA A 295 -11.79 -15.48 4.07
C ALA A 295 -12.45 -16.48 5.03
N VAL A 296 -12.51 -16.16 6.33
CA VAL A 296 -13.19 -17.00 7.34
C VAL A 296 -14.68 -17.14 7.01
N SER A 297 -15.34 -16.05 6.64
CA SER A 297 -16.77 -16.09 6.27
C SER A 297 -17.02 -16.92 5.00
N LEU A 298 -16.10 -16.88 4.02
CA LEU A 298 -16.19 -17.63 2.78
C LEU A 298 -16.01 -19.14 3.03
N LEU A 299 -15.03 -19.51 3.86
CA LEU A 299 -14.80 -20.89 4.27
C LEU A 299 -15.97 -21.47 5.06
N GLY A 300 -16.51 -20.71 6.03
CA GLY A 300 -17.64 -21.14 6.85
C GLY A 300 -19.00 -21.11 6.15
N GLY A 301 -19.12 -20.34 5.06
CA GLY A 301 -20.35 -20.15 4.29
C GLY A 301 -20.36 -20.99 3.00
N GLU A 302 -20.10 -20.33 1.87
CA GLU A 302 -20.28 -20.91 0.53
C GLU A 302 -19.42 -22.16 0.29
N TYR A 303 -18.19 -22.18 0.80
CA TYR A 303 -17.32 -23.35 0.63
C TYR A 303 -17.81 -24.55 1.45
N ASN A 304 -18.21 -24.34 2.71
CA ASN A 304 -18.79 -25.39 3.55
C ASN A 304 -20.11 -25.91 2.94
N GLU A 305 -20.95 -25.02 2.44
CA GLU A 305 -22.19 -25.39 1.76
C GLU A 305 -21.93 -26.24 0.52
N ALA A 306 -20.94 -25.87 -0.32
CA ALA A 306 -20.54 -26.66 -1.48
C ALA A 306 -20.05 -28.06 -1.10
N LEU A 307 -19.24 -28.18 -0.03
CA LEU A 307 -18.81 -29.47 0.51
C LEU A 307 -20.02 -30.30 0.99
N GLN A 308 -20.94 -29.69 1.74
CA GLN A 308 -22.15 -30.38 2.22
C GLN A 308 -23.08 -30.80 1.09
N GLN A 309 -23.23 -29.98 0.05
CA GLN A 309 -24.06 -30.29 -1.10
C GLN A 309 -23.55 -31.55 -1.82
N LYS A 310 -22.22 -31.68 -1.99
CA LYS A 310 -21.60 -32.87 -2.58
C LYS A 310 -21.84 -34.16 -1.79
N ILE A 311 -22.10 -34.07 -0.48
CA ILE A 311 -22.52 -35.22 0.34
C ILE A 311 -24.02 -35.52 0.18
N ARG A 312 -24.86 -34.49 0.00
CA ARG A 312 -26.33 -34.64 -0.06
C ARG A 312 -26.84 -35.05 -1.45
N GLU A 313 -26.20 -34.58 -2.52
CA GLU A 313 -26.55 -34.89 -3.92
C GLU A 313 -26.57 -36.38 -4.26
N PRO A 314 -25.63 -37.23 -3.80
CA PRO A 314 -25.72 -38.67 -3.97
C PRO A 314 -26.84 -39.24 -3.10
N ASN A 315 -28.10 -39.11 -3.56
CA ASN A 315 -29.27 -39.63 -2.85
C ASN A 315 -29.24 -41.17 -2.85
N PRO A 316 -28.84 -41.82 -1.74
CA PRO A 316 -28.56 -43.25 -1.74
C PRO A 316 -29.83 -44.05 -1.97
N GLY A 317 -30.97 -43.54 -1.46
CA GLY A 317 -32.28 -44.19 -1.55
C GLY A 317 -32.85 -44.24 -2.97
N ALA A 318 -32.60 -43.23 -3.80
CA ALA A 318 -33.09 -43.22 -5.19
C ALA A 318 -32.27 -44.16 -6.10
N LYS A 319 -30.96 -44.33 -5.82
CA LYS A 319 -30.04 -45.15 -6.61
C LYS A 319 -29.91 -46.60 -6.10
N LEU A 320 -30.46 -46.92 -4.93
CA LEU A 320 -30.56 -48.28 -4.40
C LEU A 320 -31.43 -49.20 -5.28
N PHE A 321 -32.37 -48.62 -6.04
CA PHE A 321 -33.26 -49.35 -6.95
C PHE A 321 -32.67 -49.59 -8.35
N THR A 322 -31.51 -49.02 -8.70
CA THR A 322 -30.93 -49.07 -10.05
C THR A 322 -29.76 -50.06 -10.22
N GLY A 323 -29.40 -50.84 -9.20
CA GLY A 323 -28.44 -51.96 -9.27
C GLY A 323 -27.02 -51.65 -8.74
N GLY A 324 -26.18 -52.69 -8.61
CA GLY A 324 -24.93 -52.64 -7.84
C GLY A 324 -23.84 -51.66 -8.32
N VAL A 325 -23.73 -51.42 -9.64
CA VAL A 325 -22.74 -50.47 -10.20
C VAL A 325 -23.07 -49.02 -9.85
N ALA A 326 -24.36 -48.66 -9.81
CA ALA A 326 -24.80 -47.33 -9.41
C ALA A 326 -24.56 -47.06 -7.91
N VAL A 327 -24.72 -48.09 -7.08
CA VAL A 327 -24.44 -48.02 -5.64
C VAL A 327 -22.95 -47.83 -5.36
N GLN A 328 -22.06 -48.56 -6.05
CA GLN A 328 -20.61 -48.40 -5.90
C GLN A 328 -20.12 -47.00 -6.31
N LYS A 329 -20.60 -46.48 -7.45
CA LYS A 329 -20.27 -45.13 -7.90
C LYS A 329 -20.72 -44.06 -6.90
N THR A 330 -21.91 -44.22 -6.34
CA THR A 330 -22.46 -43.32 -5.30
C THR A 330 -21.64 -43.39 -4.01
N GLY A 331 -21.21 -44.58 -3.60
CA GLY A 331 -20.33 -44.76 -2.44
C GLY A 331 -18.96 -44.09 -2.62
N MET A 332 -18.39 -44.16 -3.83
CA MET A 332 -17.15 -43.47 -4.18
C MET A 332 -17.32 -41.94 -4.12
N GLU A 333 -18.40 -41.40 -4.71
CA GLU A 333 -18.71 -39.96 -4.68
C GLU A 333 -18.83 -39.43 -3.23
N ILE A 334 -19.49 -40.18 -2.34
CA ILE A 334 -19.61 -39.83 -0.92
C ILE A 334 -18.25 -39.91 -0.22
N ALA A 335 -17.46 -40.97 -0.46
CA ALA A 335 -16.15 -41.14 0.14
C ALA A 335 -15.21 -39.99 -0.26
N THR A 336 -15.18 -39.62 -1.55
CA THR A 336 -14.42 -38.47 -2.03
C THR A 336 -14.87 -37.17 -1.39
N ALA A 337 -16.18 -36.94 -1.24
CA ALA A 337 -16.68 -35.72 -0.58
C ALA A 337 -16.28 -35.64 0.91
N LEU A 338 -16.25 -36.77 1.62
CA LEU A 338 -15.76 -36.85 3.00
C LEU A 338 -14.26 -36.59 3.09
N ASN A 339 -13.47 -37.18 2.17
CA ASN A 339 -12.03 -36.91 2.10
C ASN A 339 -11.76 -35.43 1.81
N ASN A 340 -12.54 -34.81 0.92
CA ASN A 340 -12.44 -33.38 0.68
C ASN A 340 -12.64 -32.59 1.97
N MET A 341 -13.68 -32.89 2.76
CA MET A 341 -13.91 -32.20 4.04
C MET A 341 -12.75 -32.37 5.03
N ASP A 342 -12.19 -33.58 5.14
CA ASP A 342 -11.08 -33.88 6.03
C ASP A 342 -9.81 -33.11 5.62
N VAL A 343 -9.44 -33.18 4.34
CA VAL A 343 -8.28 -32.48 3.77
C VAL A 343 -8.47 -30.96 3.83
N SER A 344 -9.67 -30.43 3.62
CA SER A 344 -9.98 -29.01 3.83
C SER A 344 -9.70 -28.58 5.27
N GLY A 345 -10.00 -29.43 6.26
CA GLY A 345 -9.67 -29.18 7.66
C GLY A 345 -8.16 -29.09 7.91
N GLU A 346 -7.39 -30.01 7.33
CA GLU A 346 -5.93 -29.96 7.40
C GLU A 346 -5.35 -28.72 6.71
N TYR A 347 -5.90 -28.33 5.57
CA TYR A 347 -5.45 -27.18 4.81
C TYR A 347 -5.79 -25.86 5.52
N ALA A 348 -6.96 -25.78 6.17
CA ALA A 348 -7.31 -24.65 7.01
C ALA A 348 -6.35 -24.50 8.21
N LEU A 349 -5.95 -25.62 8.83
CA LEU A 349 -4.94 -25.63 9.89
C LEU A 349 -3.56 -25.15 9.38
N LYS A 350 -3.13 -25.62 8.20
CA LYS A 350 -1.87 -25.18 7.57
C LYS A 350 -1.90 -23.70 7.24
N LEU A 351 -2.98 -23.23 6.60
CA LEU A 351 -3.18 -21.83 6.26
C LEU A 351 -3.16 -20.95 7.52
N ARG A 352 -3.83 -21.37 8.60
CA ARG A 352 -3.78 -20.68 9.89
C ARG A 352 -2.34 -20.51 10.39
N HIS A 353 -1.55 -21.58 10.38
CA HIS A 353 -0.16 -21.51 10.85
C HIS A 353 0.71 -20.61 9.97
N GLU A 354 0.58 -20.68 8.65
CA GLU A 354 1.26 -19.74 7.74
C GLU A 354 0.85 -18.29 8.03
N ILE A 355 -0.42 -18.06 8.38
CA ILE A 355 -0.91 -16.73 8.74
C ILE A 355 -0.30 -16.22 10.04
N GLU A 356 -0.24 -17.07 11.06
CA GLU A 356 0.36 -16.74 12.36
C GLU A 356 1.84 -16.38 12.22
N GLU A 357 2.59 -17.17 11.44
CA GLU A 357 4.02 -16.98 11.20
C GLU A 357 4.30 -15.64 10.51
N GLN A 358 3.64 -15.38 9.37
CA GLN A 358 3.86 -14.14 8.62
C GLN A 358 3.38 -12.89 9.38
N CYS A 359 2.28 -12.98 10.14
CA CYS A 359 1.85 -11.87 11.00
C CYS A 359 2.87 -11.56 12.09
N ALA A 360 3.54 -12.58 12.64
CA ALA A 360 4.56 -12.42 13.66
C ALA A 360 5.84 -11.78 13.11
N GLU A 361 6.24 -12.13 11.88
CA GLU A 361 7.39 -11.54 11.19
C GLU A 361 7.21 -10.05 10.92
N VAL A 362 6.02 -9.62 10.50
CA VAL A 362 5.73 -8.21 10.19
C VAL A 362 5.63 -7.36 11.45
N SER A 363 4.88 -7.80 12.46
CA SER A 363 4.81 -7.10 13.75
C SER A 363 4.08 -7.90 14.83
N PRO A 364 4.57 -7.90 16.08
CA PRO A 364 3.84 -8.46 17.22
C PRO A 364 2.43 -7.87 17.40
N ARG A 365 2.23 -6.61 16.97
CA ARG A 365 0.92 -5.94 17.04
C ARG A 365 -0.08 -6.49 16.03
N PHE A 366 0.38 -6.95 14.87
CA PHE A 366 -0.46 -7.62 13.88
C PHE A 366 -1.01 -8.90 14.46
N MET A 367 -0.13 -9.79 14.93
CA MET A 367 -0.52 -11.06 15.57
C MET A 367 -1.56 -10.86 16.67
N TYR A 368 -1.34 -9.94 17.62
CA TYR A 368 -2.28 -9.75 18.74
C TYR A 368 -3.70 -9.35 18.29
N ARG A 369 -3.84 -8.49 17.26
CA ARG A 369 -5.16 -8.02 16.81
C ARG A 369 -5.84 -8.99 15.85
N SER A 370 -5.09 -9.76 15.08
CA SER A 370 -5.62 -10.76 14.15
C SER A 370 -5.86 -12.13 14.81
N ALA A 371 -5.22 -12.44 15.95
CA ALA A 371 -5.28 -13.74 16.61
C ALA A 371 -6.69 -14.32 16.78
N ARG A 372 -7.66 -13.50 17.19
CA ARG A 372 -9.05 -13.94 17.37
C ARG A 372 -9.72 -14.35 16.06
N ILE A 373 -9.37 -13.71 14.95
CA ILE A 373 -9.95 -14.01 13.63
C ILE A 373 -9.22 -15.21 13.01
N ILE A 374 -7.89 -15.25 13.17
CA ILE A 374 -7.06 -16.40 12.78
C ILE A 374 -7.58 -17.68 13.44
N SER A 375 -7.94 -17.62 14.73
CA SER A 375 -8.48 -18.78 15.44
C SER A 375 -9.85 -19.25 14.93
N MET A 376 -10.56 -18.45 14.11
CA MET A 376 -11.86 -18.82 13.53
C MET A 376 -11.72 -19.54 12.17
N LEU A 377 -10.51 -19.73 11.65
CA LEU A 377 -10.26 -20.55 10.44
C LEU A 377 -10.49 -22.04 10.67
N VAL A 378 -10.58 -22.47 11.94
CA VAL A 378 -10.73 -23.85 12.41
C VAL A 378 -11.88 -23.87 13.40
#